data_AF-A0A0S8ELG3-F1
#
_entry.id   AF-A0A0S8ELG3-F1
#
_cell.length_a   1.000
_cell.length_b   1.000
_cell.length_c   1.000
_cell.angle_alpha   90.00
_cell.angle_beta   90.00
_cell.angle_gamma   90.00
#
_symmetry.space_group_name_H-M   'P 1'
#
loop_
_entity.id
_entity.type
_entity.pdbx_description
1 polymer ?
#
loop_
_entity_poly.entity_id
_entity_poly.type
_entity_poly.pdbx_seq_one_letter_code
_entity_poly.pdbx_strand_id
1 'polypeptide(L)'
;MKRPMASAVLIAAVALPALGGDPAGLLQKFLDTSKAYKALPAVKGTPAFRLEPVGKRKQWYYICDGDRHIGLIGEDVQLFDKEADYSGSKVDNTCFADGARLCLTMGPFEPHRNNEIPRITSRKLTITKDRGDSIEFKHEQVHSKGYAGSIEFRVVWDERLGHVIYANGHFVMPEPKQIEFNNFMAGWVADLRDRQKRWQKTVRGRLPDGRIVFVYHSPVNLPRDEVQPGGFLGFVTEERMNPFAELIETSGAVFFHTCSVWYDQHMVMKPPQTKEADGMYHVRARYRLLSVPAAVARELEAVAVDSSTLPGSRRRRTRSGFILNKVNDFETFLPSDRVCNAAIWQHIEPSTGQAHSGKYSLAVRGPGAGKVKAASPVGGGPPLPGTKGKSYRLSAWVKTKGLTDGGAYLEVSGWRKASPRRFTRVTKPKLAGDRDWTRLQVEFGPMDGGMSIKLCAEGTGTAWFDDVELVELAR
;
A
#
# COMPACT_ATOMS: atom_id res chain seq x y z
N MET A 1 -53.30 16.95 11.27
CA MET A 1 -52.39 16.49 10.20
C MET A 1 -51.80 17.70 9.49
N LYS A 2 -50.56 18.08 9.77
CA LYS A 2 -49.79 19.08 8.99
C LYS A 2 -48.39 18.52 8.76
N ARG A 3 -47.99 18.44 7.48
CA ARG A 3 -46.71 17.89 6.99
C ARG A 3 -45.53 18.77 7.43
N PRO A 4 -44.33 18.23 7.71
CA PRO A 4 -43.14 19.05 7.87
C PRO A 4 -42.57 19.43 6.50
N MET A 5 -42.16 20.70 6.38
CA MET A 5 -41.48 21.27 5.22
C MET A 5 -40.06 20.71 5.09
N ALA A 6 -39.68 20.35 3.87
CA ALA A 6 -38.30 20.07 3.50
C ALA A 6 -37.50 21.38 3.51
N SER A 7 -36.49 21.48 4.38
CA SER A 7 -35.49 22.55 4.32
C SER A 7 -34.48 22.23 3.23
N ALA A 8 -34.41 23.09 2.21
CA ALA A 8 -33.34 23.07 1.22
C ALA A 8 -32.05 23.57 1.89
N VAL A 9 -31.08 22.67 2.08
CA VAL A 9 -29.72 23.03 2.51
C VAL A 9 -29.00 23.59 1.28
N LEU A 10 -28.82 24.91 1.28
CA LEU A 10 -27.97 25.61 0.32
C LEU A 10 -26.51 25.30 0.70
N ILE A 11 -25.83 24.43 -0.05
CA ILE A 11 -24.39 24.20 0.10
C ILE A 11 -23.69 25.41 -0.50
N ALA A 12 -23.30 26.37 0.35
CA ALA A 12 -22.40 27.44 -0.04
C ALA A 12 -21.03 26.82 -0.35
N ALA A 13 -20.53 27.04 -1.57
CA ALA A 13 -19.14 26.75 -1.92
C ALA A 13 -18.26 27.68 -1.08
N VAL A 14 -17.69 27.16 0.00
CA VAL A 14 -16.72 27.90 0.82
C VAL A 14 -15.44 28.02 -0.02
N ALA A 15 -15.22 29.19 -0.60
CA ALA A 15 -13.93 29.55 -1.18
C ALA A 15 -12.89 29.49 -0.05
N LEU A 16 -11.98 28.51 -0.13
CA LEU A 16 -10.84 28.45 0.76
C LEU A 16 -10.01 29.72 0.55
N PRO A 17 -9.70 30.50 1.61
CA PRO A 17 -8.75 31.59 1.47
C PRO A 17 -7.45 31.00 0.96
N ALA A 18 -6.92 31.56 -0.12
CA ALA A 18 -5.66 31.13 -0.72
C ALA A 18 -4.58 31.20 0.37
N LEU A 19 -4.15 30.03 0.85
CA LEU A 19 -2.99 29.91 1.72
C LEU A 19 -1.80 30.40 0.88
N GLY A 20 -1.24 31.56 1.21
CA GLY A 20 -0.28 32.33 0.42
C GLY A 20 1.11 31.71 0.18
N GLY A 21 1.17 30.43 -0.15
CA GLY A 21 2.36 29.77 -0.69
C GLY A 21 2.40 29.86 -2.21
N ASP A 22 3.61 29.77 -2.78
CA ASP A 22 3.81 29.61 -4.22
C ASP A 22 2.86 28.53 -4.78
N PRO A 23 1.96 28.88 -5.72
CA PRO A 23 0.96 27.94 -6.23
C PRO A 23 1.59 26.72 -6.91
N ALA A 24 2.85 26.82 -7.35
CA ALA A 24 3.59 25.69 -7.89
C ALA A 24 4.15 24.82 -6.75
N GLY A 25 3.62 23.60 -6.61
CA GLY A 25 4.21 22.57 -5.75
C GLY A 25 5.65 22.23 -6.17
N LEU A 26 6.42 21.53 -5.32
CA LEU A 26 7.83 21.23 -5.60
C LEU A 26 7.98 20.35 -6.86
N LEU A 27 7.03 19.45 -7.11
CA LEU A 27 7.05 18.66 -8.34
C LEU A 27 6.87 19.57 -9.55
N GLN A 28 5.91 20.50 -9.51
CA GLN A 28 5.72 21.45 -10.61
C GLN A 28 6.98 22.29 -10.86
N LYS A 29 7.61 22.83 -9.80
CA LYS A 29 8.88 23.57 -9.92
C LYS A 29 10.00 22.73 -10.53
N PHE A 30 10.06 21.46 -10.17
CA PHE A 30 11.01 20.54 -10.79
C PHE A 30 10.70 20.36 -12.29
N LEU A 31 9.45 20.11 -12.65
CA LEU A 31 9.04 19.99 -14.06
C LEU A 31 9.39 21.24 -14.86
N ASP A 32 9.11 22.43 -14.32
CA ASP A 32 9.38 23.72 -14.97
C ASP A 32 10.88 23.98 -15.20
N THR A 33 11.76 23.34 -14.42
CA THR A 33 13.22 23.45 -14.53
C THR A 33 13.88 22.27 -15.22
N SER A 34 13.22 21.11 -15.28
CA SER A 34 13.69 19.87 -15.88
C SER A 34 13.99 20.03 -17.36
N LYS A 35 15.17 19.55 -17.78
CA LYS A 35 15.59 19.56 -19.19
C LYS A 35 14.82 18.53 -19.98
N ALA A 36 14.68 17.32 -19.43
CA ALA A 36 13.87 16.25 -19.99
C ALA A 36 12.43 16.71 -20.23
N TYR A 37 11.81 17.39 -19.25
CA TYR A 37 10.42 17.86 -19.39
C TYR A 37 10.26 18.92 -20.48
N LYS A 38 11.21 19.87 -20.59
CA LYS A 38 11.22 20.87 -21.68
C LYS A 38 11.44 20.25 -23.05
N ALA A 39 12.16 19.14 -23.12
CA ALA A 39 12.42 18.40 -24.36
C ALA A 39 11.27 17.47 -24.77
N LEU A 40 10.29 17.22 -23.90
CA LEU A 40 9.12 16.44 -24.28
C LEU A 40 8.35 17.18 -25.38
N PRO A 41 7.97 16.49 -26.47
CA PRO A 41 7.08 17.09 -27.45
C PRO A 41 5.75 17.41 -26.76
N ALA A 42 5.21 18.60 -27.01
CA ALA A 42 3.82 18.86 -26.67
C ALA A 42 2.94 17.96 -27.55
N VAL A 43 2.28 16.98 -26.93
CA VAL A 43 1.37 16.08 -27.63
C VAL A 43 0.01 16.77 -27.63
N LYS A 44 -0.36 17.33 -28.79
CA LYS A 44 -1.72 17.82 -29.02
C LYS A 44 -2.68 16.63 -29.02
N GLY A 45 -3.21 16.32 -27.84
CA GLY A 45 -4.36 15.46 -27.68
C GLY A 45 -5.61 16.32 -27.62
N THR A 46 -6.63 15.98 -28.42
CA THR A 46 -8.00 16.44 -28.14
C THR A 46 -8.62 15.36 -27.27
N PRO A 47 -8.59 15.49 -25.92
CA PRO A 47 -9.16 14.47 -25.06
C PRO A 47 -10.61 14.23 -25.44
N ALA A 48 -10.94 12.96 -25.64
CA ALA A 48 -12.30 12.51 -25.96
C ALA A 48 -12.80 11.68 -24.79
N PHE A 49 -12.84 12.29 -23.60
CA PHE A 49 -13.17 11.55 -22.41
C PHE A 49 -14.62 11.09 -22.42
N ARG A 50 -14.85 9.89 -21.91
CA ARG A 50 -16.19 9.37 -21.58
C ARG A 50 -16.13 8.39 -20.41
N LEU A 51 -17.24 8.22 -19.71
CA LEU A 51 -17.42 7.14 -18.75
C LEU A 51 -18.17 5.97 -19.38
N GLU A 52 -17.64 4.76 -19.23
CA GLU A 52 -18.26 3.53 -19.71
C GLU A 52 -18.59 2.59 -18.53
N PRO A 53 -19.86 2.17 -18.32
CA PRO A 53 -20.21 1.28 -17.21
C PRO A 53 -19.49 -0.08 -17.27
N VAL A 54 -19.02 -0.57 -16.12
CA VAL A 54 -18.34 -1.88 -16.03
C VAL A 54 -19.33 -3.02 -15.80
N GLY A 55 -19.78 -3.64 -16.88
CA GLY A 55 -20.65 -4.83 -16.84
C GLY A 55 -21.90 -4.62 -16.00
N LYS A 56 -22.22 -5.58 -15.10
CA LYS A 56 -23.40 -5.50 -14.20
C LYS A 56 -23.11 -4.80 -12.86
N ARG A 57 -21.93 -4.23 -12.67
CA ARG A 57 -21.55 -3.61 -11.39
C ARG A 57 -22.14 -2.22 -11.28
N LYS A 58 -23.03 -2.01 -10.31
CA LYS A 58 -23.58 -0.69 -10.04
C LYS A 58 -22.45 0.26 -9.60
N GLN A 59 -22.40 1.45 -10.19
CA GLN A 59 -21.47 2.53 -9.84
C GLN A 59 -19.99 2.23 -10.13
N TRP A 60 -19.70 1.37 -11.10
CA TRP A 60 -18.35 1.18 -11.63
C TRP A 60 -18.28 1.69 -13.06
N TYR A 61 -17.25 2.48 -13.38
CA TYR A 61 -17.08 3.08 -14.70
C TYR A 61 -15.61 3.02 -15.13
N TYR A 62 -15.35 2.58 -16.35
CA TYR A 62 -14.10 2.90 -17.01
C TYR A 62 -14.03 4.40 -17.29
N ILE A 63 -12.83 4.95 -17.11
CA ILE A 63 -12.46 6.25 -17.63
C ILE A 63 -11.85 5.98 -19.00
N CYS A 64 -12.51 6.44 -20.06
CA CYS A 64 -12.06 6.24 -21.43
C CYS A 64 -11.56 7.56 -22.01
N ASP A 65 -10.54 7.50 -22.87
CA ASP A 65 -10.11 8.60 -23.74
C ASP A 65 -10.06 8.08 -25.17
N GLY A 66 -11.03 8.50 -25.99
CA GLY A 66 -11.35 7.77 -27.21
C GLY A 66 -11.72 6.33 -26.89
N ASP A 67 -11.14 5.36 -27.61
CA ASP A 67 -11.44 3.93 -27.41
C ASP A 67 -10.57 3.25 -26.36
N ARG A 68 -9.64 3.98 -25.75
CA ARG A 68 -8.73 3.41 -24.74
C ARG A 68 -9.32 3.56 -23.34
N HIS A 69 -9.33 2.48 -22.56
CA HIS A 69 -9.56 2.55 -21.11
C HIS A 69 -8.28 3.01 -20.41
N ILE A 70 -8.31 4.21 -19.83
CA ILE A 70 -7.17 4.85 -19.16
C ILE A 70 -7.26 4.75 -17.64
N GLY A 71 -8.41 4.36 -17.11
CA GLY A 71 -8.62 4.26 -15.67
C GLY A 71 -9.96 3.65 -15.30
N LEU A 72 -10.23 3.63 -14.00
CA LEU A 72 -11.44 3.04 -13.41
C LEU A 72 -11.90 3.86 -12.21
N ILE A 73 -13.21 4.06 -12.13
CA ILE A 73 -13.93 4.54 -10.94
C ILE A 73 -14.69 3.34 -10.37
N GLY A 74 -14.39 2.94 -9.15
CA GLY A 74 -15.06 1.83 -8.46
C GLY A 74 -15.09 2.06 -6.96
N GLU A 75 -14.46 1.17 -6.18
CA GLU A 75 -14.18 1.44 -4.77
C GLU A 75 -13.04 2.45 -4.58
N ASP A 76 -12.30 2.70 -5.66
CA ASP A 76 -11.16 3.59 -5.77
C ASP A 76 -11.16 4.27 -7.13
N VAL A 77 -10.28 5.25 -7.30
CA VAL A 77 -9.95 5.81 -8.62
C VAL A 77 -8.58 5.27 -9.05
N GLN A 78 -8.50 4.71 -10.24
CA GLN A 78 -7.28 4.11 -10.78
C GLN A 78 -6.91 4.74 -12.12
N LEU A 79 -5.61 4.91 -12.37
CA LEU A 79 -5.03 5.16 -13.70
C LEU A 79 -4.23 3.95 -14.15
N PHE A 80 -4.34 3.59 -15.43
CA PHE A 80 -3.69 2.41 -15.99
C PHE A 80 -2.52 2.74 -16.93
N ASP A 81 -1.44 1.95 -16.84
CA ASP A 81 -0.37 1.86 -17.85
C ASP A 81 -0.86 1.14 -19.13
N LYS A 82 -1.69 0.11 -18.94
CA LYS A 82 -2.24 -0.75 -20.01
C LYS A 82 -3.75 -0.83 -19.89
N GLU A 83 -4.42 -0.99 -21.03
CA GLU A 83 -5.84 -1.34 -21.05
C GLU A 83 -6.07 -2.59 -20.19
N ALA A 84 -7.01 -2.48 -19.25
CA ALA A 84 -7.31 -3.52 -18.29
C ALA A 84 -8.76 -3.97 -18.50
N ASP A 85 -8.95 -5.27 -18.71
CA ASP A 85 -10.26 -5.86 -18.94
C ASP A 85 -10.89 -6.37 -17.63
N TYR A 86 -11.96 -5.72 -17.19
CA TYR A 86 -12.77 -6.04 -16.01
C TYR A 86 -14.09 -6.77 -16.37
N SER A 87 -14.23 -7.32 -17.57
CA SER A 87 -15.43 -8.06 -17.99
C SER A 87 -15.69 -9.37 -17.22
N GLY A 88 -14.74 -9.82 -16.38
CA GLY A 88 -14.83 -11.04 -15.57
C GLY A 88 -15.65 -10.93 -14.26
N SER A 89 -16.26 -12.04 -13.83
CA SER A 89 -17.04 -12.13 -12.58
C SER A 89 -16.21 -11.96 -11.29
N LYS A 90 -14.90 -12.14 -11.38
CA LYS A 90 -13.94 -11.83 -10.32
C LYS A 90 -13.05 -10.69 -10.80
N VAL A 91 -13.22 -9.54 -10.18
CA VAL A 91 -12.13 -8.59 -10.04
C VAL A 91 -11.17 -9.27 -9.09
N ASP A 92 -10.35 -10.17 -9.63
CA ASP A 92 -9.25 -10.72 -8.86
C ASP A 92 -8.44 -9.51 -8.40
N ASN A 93 -8.06 -9.51 -7.12
CA ASN A 93 -7.16 -8.51 -6.54
C ASN A 93 -5.82 -8.38 -7.32
N THR A 94 -5.62 -9.04 -8.45
CA THR A 94 -4.57 -8.78 -9.44
C THR A 94 -4.63 -7.39 -10.06
N CYS A 95 -5.64 -6.56 -9.78
CA CYS A 95 -5.64 -5.13 -10.09
C CYS A 95 -4.48 -4.35 -9.43
N PHE A 96 -3.71 -4.98 -8.54
CA PHE A 96 -2.38 -4.57 -8.14
C PHE A 96 -1.31 -4.75 -9.24
N ALA A 97 -1.63 -4.78 -10.53
CA ALA A 97 -0.64 -5.13 -11.56
C ALA A 97 -0.14 -3.92 -12.37
N ASP A 98 -1.01 -3.00 -12.80
CA ASP A 98 -0.61 -2.07 -13.87
C ASP A 98 -1.14 -0.64 -13.70
N GLY A 99 -1.48 -0.22 -12.49
CA GLY A 99 -2.02 1.12 -12.26
C GLY A 99 -1.69 1.75 -10.92
N ALA A 100 -2.04 3.02 -10.79
CA ALA A 100 -1.94 3.82 -9.58
C ALA A 100 -3.32 4.09 -8.98
N ARG A 101 -3.46 3.96 -7.66
CA ARG A 101 -4.74 4.02 -6.93
C ARG A 101 -4.83 5.26 -6.05
N LEU A 102 -6.03 5.87 -6.01
CA LEU A 102 -6.46 6.84 -5.00
C LEU A 102 -7.69 6.26 -4.28
N CYS A 103 -7.62 6.19 -2.95
CA CYS A 103 -8.76 5.73 -2.14
C CYS A 103 -9.91 6.74 -2.20
N LEU A 104 -11.14 6.22 -2.33
CA LEU A 104 -12.35 7.04 -2.24
C LEU A 104 -12.85 7.20 -0.79
N THR A 105 -12.33 6.38 0.13
CA THR A 105 -12.86 6.24 1.48
C THR A 105 -11.98 6.91 2.52
N MET A 106 -12.61 7.40 3.59
CA MET A 106 -11.93 7.84 4.78
C MET A 106 -11.45 6.61 5.53
N GLY A 107 -10.15 6.34 5.47
CA GLY A 107 -9.53 5.15 6.06
C GLY A 107 -8.85 5.46 7.39
N PRO A 108 -8.96 4.57 8.40
CA PRO A 108 -8.08 4.62 9.55
C PRO A 108 -6.66 4.22 9.12
N PHE A 109 -5.70 5.13 9.29
CA PHE A 109 -4.29 4.72 9.26
C PHE A 109 -3.99 3.87 10.52
N GLU A 110 -3.50 2.64 10.35
CA GLU A 110 -3.17 1.69 11.42
C GLU A 110 -4.29 1.54 12.49
N PRO A 111 -5.42 0.84 12.19
CA PRO A 111 -6.62 0.81 13.05
C PRO A 111 -6.37 0.29 14.48
N HIS A 112 -5.30 -0.47 14.71
CA HIS A 112 -4.93 -1.03 16.01
C HIS A 112 -4.37 0.00 17.02
N ARG A 113 -4.32 1.30 16.70
CA ARG A 113 -3.81 2.37 17.58
C ARG A 113 -4.89 3.36 18.03
N ASN A 114 -6.07 2.87 18.42
CA ASN A 114 -7.22 3.70 18.81
C ASN A 114 -7.67 4.72 17.74
N ASN A 115 -7.28 4.48 16.49
CA ASN A 115 -7.60 5.32 15.34
C ASN A 115 -8.72 4.69 14.51
N GLU A 116 -9.73 4.09 15.16
CA GLU A 116 -10.84 3.47 14.44
C GLU A 116 -11.77 4.54 13.87
N ILE A 117 -11.91 4.56 12.54
CA ILE A 117 -12.97 5.30 11.86
C ILE A 117 -14.23 4.42 11.88
N PRO A 118 -15.40 4.94 12.33
CA PRO A 118 -16.62 4.16 12.36
C PRO A 118 -16.99 3.62 10.98
N ARG A 119 -17.73 2.51 10.93
CA ARG A 119 -18.16 1.90 9.67
C ARG A 119 -18.96 2.88 8.80
N ILE A 120 -18.69 2.88 7.50
CA ILE A 120 -19.49 3.59 6.48
C ILE A 120 -20.94 3.06 6.52
N THR A 121 -21.89 3.97 6.69
CA THR A 121 -23.34 3.69 6.66
C THR A 121 -23.94 3.98 5.29
N SER A 122 -23.39 4.92 4.54
CA SER A 122 -23.77 5.18 3.15
C SER A 122 -22.60 5.72 2.32
N ARG A 123 -22.65 5.44 1.01
CA ARG A 123 -21.75 6.02 0.00
C ARG A 123 -22.56 6.44 -1.22
N LYS A 124 -22.14 7.52 -1.87
CA LYS A 124 -22.79 8.04 -3.07
C LYS A 124 -21.73 8.53 -4.04
N LEU A 125 -21.75 7.97 -5.25
CA LEU A 125 -20.99 8.47 -6.38
C LEU A 125 -21.92 9.32 -7.26
N THR A 126 -21.56 10.58 -7.47
CA THR A 126 -22.29 11.52 -8.32
C THR A 126 -21.39 11.91 -9.49
N ILE A 127 -21.77 11.57 -10.72
CA ILE A 127 -21.08 12.04 -11.92
C ILE A 127 -21.63 13.41 -12.28
N THR A 128 -20.78 14.44 -12.30
CA THR A 128 -21.17 15.81 -12.65
C THR A 128 -20.82 16.15 -14.10
N LYS A 129 -19.81 15.48 -14.67
CA LYS A 129 -19.45 15.55 -16.08
C LYS A 129 -18.91 14.20 -16.54
N ASP A 130 -19.60 13.58 -17.50
CA ASP A 130 -19.32 12.20 -17.95
C ASP A 130 -18.63 12.13 -19.31
N ARG A 131 -18.41 13.28 -19.98
CA ARG A 131 -17.83 13.35 -21.32
C ARG A 131 -17.17 14.70 -21.64
N GLY A 132 -16.31 14.72 -22.66
CA GLY A 132 -15.72 15.92 -23.24
C GLY A 132 -14.23 16.06 -22.95
N ASP A 133 -13.79 17.28 -22.64
CA ASP A 133 -12.39 17.62 -22.31
C ASP A 133 -12.01 17.33 -20.85
N SER A 134 -12.99 17.00 -20.00
CA SER A 134 -12.77 16.50 -18.66
C SER A 134 -13.84 15.51 -18.23
N ILE A 135 -13.52 14.68 -17.23
CA ILE A 135 -14.49 13.92 -16.43
C ILE A 135 -14.50 14.50 -15.02
N GLU A 136 -15.68 14.70 -14.46
CA GLU A 136 -15.87 15.22 -13.10
C GLU A 136 -16.87 14.37 -12.34
N PHE A 137 -16.50 14.02 -11.11
CA PHE A 137 -17.36 13.25 -10.23
C PHE A 137 -17.04 13.51 -8.77
N LYS A 138 -18.03 13.26 -7.91
CA LYS A 138 -17.93 13.42 -6.46
C LYS A 138 -18.26 12.10 -5.78
N HIS A 139 -17.39 11.66 -4.88
CA HIS A 139 -17.65 10.56 -3.97
C HIS A 139 -17.97 11.10 -2.58
N GLU A 140 -19.14 10.78 -2.06
CA GLU A 140 -19.61 11.18 -0.74
C GLU A 140 -19.76 9.95 0.15
N GLN A 141 -19.41 10.07 1.42
CA GLN A 141 -19.53 9.00 2.40
C GLN A 141 -20.04 9.53 3.73
N VAL A 142 -20.91 8.74 4.36
CA VAL A 142 -21.37 8.97 5.73
C VAL A 142 -21.03 7.73 6.53
N HIS A 143 -20.54 7.95 7.74
CA HIS A 143 -20.20 6.92 8.69
C HIS A 143 -21.08 7.08 9.92
N SER A 144 -21.14 6.05 10.75
CA SER A 144 -21.82 6.18 12.05
C SER A 144 -21.10 7.20 12.95
N LYS A 145 -21.81 7.66 13.99
CA LYS A 145 -21.29 8.63 14.97
C LYS A 145 -20.93 10.02 14.39
N GLY A 146 -21.56 10.45 13.29
CA GLY A 146 -21.40 11.82 12.78
C GLY A 146 -20.12 12.09 11.99
N TYR A 147 -19.42 11.04 11.56
CA TYR A 147 -18.29 11.14 10.65
C TYR A 147 -18.79 11.21 9.20
N ALA A 148 -18.24 12.10 8.39
CA ALA A 148 -18.60 12.24 6.98
C ALA A 148 -17.40 12.70 6.15
N GLY A 149 -17.47 12.51 4.84
CA GLY A 149 -16.49 13.07 3.94
C GLY A 149 -16.95 13.10 2.50
N SER A 150 -16.26 13.88 1.70
CA SER A 150 -16.41 13.89 0.26
C SER A 150 -15.07 14.12 -0.43
N ILE A 151 -14.94 13.57 -1.64
CA ILE A 151 -13.81 13.82 -2.52
C ILE A 151 -14.36 14.12 -3.91
N GLU A 152 -14.00 15.29 -4.44
CA GLU A 152 -14.31 15.71 -5.80
C GLU A 152 -13.11 15.41 -6.68
N PHE A 153 -13.35 14.77 -7.83
CA PHE A 153 -12.34 14.37 -8.78
C PHE A 153 -12.55 15.09 -10.11
N ARG A 154 -11.45 15.46 -10.75
CA ARG A 154 -11.43 15.99 -12.11
C ARG A 154 -10.30 15.35 -12.89
N VAL A 155 -10.66 14.62 -13.95
CA VAL A 155 -9.71 14.03 -14.90
C VAL A 155 -9.55 14.98 -16.08
N VAL A 156 -8.31 15.30 -16.43
CA VAL A 156 -7.96 16.20 -17.55
C VAL A 156 -6.78 15.65 -18.35
N TRP A 157 -6.56 16.23 -19.52
CA TRP A 157 -5.35 16.04 -20.32
C TRP A 157 -4.41 17.24 -20.16
N ASP A 158 -3.15 16.96 -19.89
CA ASP A 158 -2.03 17.90 -19.94
C ASP A 158 -1.17 17.57 -21.16
N GLU A 159 -0.80 18.57 -21.95
CA GLU A 159 -0.10 18.37 -23.24
C GLU A 159 1.26 17.68 -23.11
N ARG A 160 1.87 17.66 -21.92
CA ARG A 160 3.19 17.07 -21.68
C ARG A 160 3.15 15.89 -20.71
N LEU A 161 2.22 15.92 -19.75
CA LEU A 161 2.08 14.88 -18.72
C LEU A 161 1.03 13.82 -19.09
N GLY A 162 0.19 14.08 -20.08
CA GLY A 162 -0.92 13.22 -20.46
C GLY A 162 -2.06 13.29 -19.44
N HIS A 163 -2.56 12.14 -19.00
CA HIS A 163 -3.71 12.10 -18.09
C HIS A 163 -3.35 12.52 -16.66
N VAL A 164 -4.09 13.48 -16.11
CA VAL A 164 -3.95 13.97 -14.73
C VAL A 164 -5.28 13.89 -14.02
N ILE A 165 -5.29 13.35 -12.80
CA ILE A 165 -6.46 13.34 -11.91
C ILE A 165 -6.21 14.31 -10.76
N TYR A 166 -7.02 15.36 -10.69
CA TYR A 166 -7.10 16.23 -9.53
C TYR A 166 -8.13 15.69 -8.55
N ALA A 167 -7.84 15.82 -7.25
CA ALA A 167 -8.73 15.44 -6.17
C ALA A 167 -8.80 16.54 -5.12
N ASN A 168 -10.00 16.85 -4.65
CA ASN A 168 -10.28 17.79 -3.57
C ASN A 168 -11.09 17.08 -2.48
N GLY A 169 -10.42 16.71 -1.38
CA GLY A 169 -11.02 15.99 -0.27
C GLY A 169 -11.41 16.92 0.87
N HIS A 170 -12.59 16.69 1.44
CA HIS A 170 -13.08 17.33 2.66
C HIS A 170 -13.72 16.29 3.58
N PHE A 171 -13.19 16.17 4.79
CA PHE A 171 -13.63 15.23 5.81
C PHE A 171 -14.02 15.98 7.09
N VAL A 172 -15.08 15.51 7.73
CA VAL A 172 -15.66 16.10 8.94
C VAL A 172 -15.80 15.02 9.99
N MET A 173 -15.32 15.29 11.20
CA MET A 173 -15.28 14.31 12.29
C MET A 173 -15.56 14.96 13.66
N PRO A 174 -16.30 14.30 14.56
CA PRO A 174 -16.59 14.84 15.91
C PRO A 174 -15.39 14.73 16.86
N GLU A 175 -14.51 13.76 16.62
CA GLU A 175 -13.27 13.52 17.36
C GLU A 175 -12.09 13.59 16.39
N PRO A 176 -10.93 14.11 16.82
CA PRO A 176 -9.79 14.23 15.92
C PRO A 176 -9.15 12.86 15.69
N LYS A 177 -8.99 12.46 14.42
CA LYS A 177 -8.40 11.19 13.99
C LYS A 177 -7.31 11.40 12.95
N GLN A 178 -6.39 10.44 12.84
CA GLN A 178 -5.48 10.39 11.69
C GLN A 178 -6.27 9.87 10.48
N ILE A 179 -6.27 10.64 9.40
CA ILE A 179 -7.00 10.30 8.18
C ILE A 179 -5.99 9.93 7.11
N GLU A 180 -6.07 8.67 6.68
CA GLU A 180 -5.52 8.28 5.40
C GLU A 180 -6.48 8.74 4.31
N PHE A 181 -6.06 9.73 3.52
CA PHE A 181 -6.84 10.23 2.38
C PHE A 181 -6.28 9.74 1.04
N ASN A 182 -5.13 9.06 1.07
CA ASN A 182 -4.58 8.41 -0.11
C ASN A 182 -3.76 7.17 0.28
N ASN A 183 -4.07 6.04 -0.34
CA ASN A 183 -3.21 4.88 -0.35
C ASN A 183 -2.63 4.68 -1.76
N PHE A 184 -1.42 5.19 -1.97
CA PHE A 184 -0.79 5.19 -3.27
C PHE A 184 -0.04 3.89 -3.51
N MET A 185 -0.60 3.05 -4.38
CA MET A 185 -0.04 1.77 -4.74
C MET A 185 0.19 1.71 -6.24
N ALA A 186 1.39 1.29 -6.66
CA ALA A 186 1.68 0.90 -8.03
C ALA A 186 1.74 -0.62 -8.14
N GLY A 187 1.37 -1.17 -9.29
CA GLY A 187 1.24 -2.60 -9.40
C GLY A 187 2.57 -3.37 -9.25
N TRP A 188 2.59 -4.60 -8.74
CA TRP A 188 3.84 -5.37 -8.54
C TRP A 188 4.96 -4.67 -7.74
N VAL A 189 4.72 -3.50 -7.11
CA VAL A 189 5.72 -2.80 -6.28
C VAL A 189 6.19 -3.68 -5.12
N ALA A 190 5.34 -4.63 -4.77
CA ALA A 190 5.52 -5.59 -3.74
C ALA A 190 5.97 -6.97 -4.25
N ASP A 191 6.14 -7.24 -5.54
CA ASP A 191 6.50 -8.60 -5.94
C ASP A 191 7.87 -9.04 -5.36
N LEU A 192 7.89 -10.20 -4.70
CA LEU A 192 9.11 -10.76 -4.11
C LEU A 192 10.03 -11.44 -5.13
N ARG A 193 9.61 -11.56 -6.39
CA ARG A 193 10.44 -12.09 -7.46
C ARG A 193 11.15 -10.93 -8.14
N ASP A 194 12.48 -10.91 -8.08
CA ASP A 194 13.33 -9.85 -8.63
C ASP A 194 12.92 -9.40 -10.03
N ARG A 195 12.68 -10.36 -10.93
CA ARG A 195 12.31 -10.12 -12.33
C ARG A 195 10.90 -9.52 -12.55
N GLN A 196 10.06 -9.47 -11.52
CA GLN A 196 8.68 -8.96 -11.62
C GLN A 196 8.46 -7.67 -10.83
N LYS A 197 9.41 -7.28 -9.97
CA LYS A 197 9.33 -6.01 -9.25
C LYS A 197 9.73 -4.86 -10.17
N ARG A 198 8.72 -4.21 -10.72
CA ARG A 198 8.83 -3.04 -11.60
C ARG A 198 9.44 -1.84 -10.87
N TRP A 199 8.73 -1.37 -9.85
CA TRP A 199 9.15 -0.21 -9.09
C TRP A 199 10.02 -0.60 -7.90
N GLN A 200 11.27 -0.13 -7.93
CA GLN A 200 12.29 -0.48 -6.95
C GLN A 200 12.56 0.63 -5.93
N LYS A 201 12.15 1.86 -6.25
CA LYS A 201 12.33 3.04 -5.41
C LYS A 201 11.06 3.88 -5.39
N THR A 202 10.85 4.54 -4.25
CA THR A 202 9.93 5.67 -4.14
C THR A 202 10.76 6.94 -4.03
N VAL A 203 10.51 7.92 -4.90
CA VAL A 203 11.03 9.29 -4.77
C VAL A 203 10.02 10.11 -3.98
N ARG A 204 10.50 10.96 -3.08
CA ARG A 204 9.69 11.87 -2.26
C ARG A 204 10.30 13.25 -2.28
N GLY A 205 9.49 14.29 -2.21
CA GLY A 205 9.96 15.67 -2.22
C GLY A 205 9.25 16.56 -1.20
N ARG A 206 9.91 17.66 -0.87
CA ARG A 206 9.45 18.72 0.05
C ARG A 206 9.33 18.24 1.49
N LEU A 207 10.38 17.53 1.93
CA LEU A 207 10.69 17.39 3.33
C LEU A 207 10.89 18.79 3.96
N PRO A 208 10.86 18.93 5.29
CA PRO A 208 11.04 20.23 5.96
C PRO A 208 12.33 20.98 5.55
N ASP A 209 13.35 20.28 5.05
CA ASP A 209 14.61 20.83 4.55
C ASP A 209 14.64 21.11 3.04
N GLY A 210 13.52 20.91 2.34
CA GLY A 210 13.37 21.16 0.90
C GLY A 210 13.97 20.08 -0.01
N ARG A 211 14.59 19.03 0.53
CA ARG A 211 15.25 18.00 -0.29
C ARG A 211 14.25 17.11 -1.02
N ILE A 212 14.70 16.58 -2.15
CA ILE A 212 14.12 15.41 -2.80
C ILE A 212 14.94 14.22 -2.35
N VAL A 213 14.26 13.18 -1.89
CA VAL A 213 14.88 11.94 -1.40
C VAL A 213 14.33 10.76 -2.16
N PHE A 214 15.05 9.65 -2.14
CA PHE A 214 14.50 8.37 -2.55
C PHE A 214 14.66 7.33 -1.45
N VAL A 215 13.78 6.34 -1.50
CA VAL A 215 13.72 5.22 -0.58
C VAL A 215 13.73 3.94 -1.40
N TYR A 216 14.67 3.04 -1.13
CA TYR A 216 14.64 1.70 -1.69
C TYR A 216 13.45 0.92 -1.13
N HIS A 217 12.74 0.19 -1.99
CA HIS A 217 11.74 -0.78 -1.55
C HIS A 217 12.45 -1.98 -0.92
N SER A 218 12.64 -1.90 0.39
CA SER A 218 13.22 -2.91 1.26
C SER A 218 12.35 -3.01 2.52
N PRO A 219 12.09 -4.21 3.06
CA PRO A 219 11.18 -4.40 4.19
C PRO A 219 11.71 -3.78 5.50
N VAL A 220 13.00 -3.43 5.54
CA VAL A 220 13.62 -2.73 6.66
C VAL A 220 13.70 -1.21 6.46
N ASN A 221 13.34 -0.72 5.27
CA ASN A 221 13.32 0.71 4.95
C ASN A 221 11.87 1.19 4.80
N LEU A 222 11.24 1.50 5.94
CA LEU A 222 9.83 1.90 6.03
C LEU A 222 9.70 3.33 6.60
N PRO A 223 10.19 4.35 5.88
CA PRO A 223 10.27 5.70 6.40
C PRO A 223 8.89 6.31 6.60
N ARG A 224 8.83 7.19 7.60
CA ARG A 224 7.69 8.06 7.90
C ARG A 224 8.18 9.49 7.86
N ASP A 225 7.83 10.21 6.82
CA ASP A 225 8.38 11.53 6.54
C ASP A 225 7.29 12.59 6.63
N GLU A 226 7.53 13.67 7.36
CA GLU A 226 6.66 14.85 7.36
C GLU A 226 6.77 15.57 6.01
N VAL A 227 5.64 16.09 5.53
CA VAL A 227 5.54 16.66 4.19
C VAL A 227 4.80 17.98 4.25
N GLN A 228 5.37 18.99 3.59
CA GLN A 228 4.74 20.29 3.43
C GLN A 228 3.80 20.31 2.21
N PRO A 229 2.79 21.20 2.16
CA PRO A 229 2.03 21.45 0.93
C PRO A 229 2.96 21.66 -0.26
N GLY A 230 2.64 21.09 -1.42
CA GLY A 230 3.50 20.97 -2.60
C GLY A 230 4.53 19.84 -2.53
N GLY A 231 4.50 18.98 -1.51
CA GLY A 231 5.29 17.75 -1.47
C GLY A 231 4.67 16.66 -2.32
N PHE A 232 5.50 15.70 -2.73
CA PHE A 232 5.08 14.63 -3.63
C PHE A 232 5.75 13.32 -3.27
N LEU A 233 5.12 12.22 -3.67
CA LEU A 233 5.74 10.91 -3.73
C LEU A 233 5.45 10.27 -5.07
N GLY A 234 6.34 9.42 -5.55
CA GLY A 234 6.13 8.70 -6.79
C GLY A 234 7.07 7.51 -6.92
N PHE A 235 6.68 6.59 -7.80
CA PHE A 235 7.48 5.41 -8.07
C PHE A 235 8.29 5.60 -9.35
N VAL A 236 9.55 5.20 -9.32
CA VAL A 236 10.51 5.30 -10.44
C VAL A 236 11.26 3.96 -10.58
N THR A 237 11.99 3.64 -11.66
CA THR A 237 12.26 4.30 -12.95
C THR A 237 11.78 3.39 -14.09
N GLU A 238 10.47 3.26 -14.22
CA GLU A 238 9.85 2.45 -15.25
C GLU A 238 9.76 3.24 -16.56
N GLU A 239 10.01 2.59 -17.70
CA GLU A 239 9.89 3.24 -19.00
C GLU A 239 8.47 3.67 -19.34
N ARG A 240 7.49 2.91 -18.86
CA ARG A 240 6.10 3.04 -19.30
C ARG A 240 5.27 3.98 -18.44
N MET A 241 5.37 3.84 -17.11
CA MET A 241 4.55 4.58 -16.16
C MET A 241 5.33 4.81 -14.87
N ASN A 242 5.48 6.07 -14.48
CA ASN A 242 6.03 6.45 -13.18
C ASN A 242 4.97 7.26 -12.48
N PRO A 243 4.05 6.64 -11.74
CA PRO A 243 2.95 7.39 -11.16
C PRO A 243 3.48 8.22 -9.97
N PHE A 244 2.93 9.42 -9.82
CA PHE A 244 3.22 10.37 -8.76
C PHE A 244 1.92 10.91 -8.16
N ALA A 245 1.90 11.02 -6.83
CA ALA A 245 0.90 11.78 -6.10
C ALA A 245 1.55 13.05 -5.52
N GLU A 246 1.01 14.21 -5.84
CA GLU A 246 1.44 15.50 -5.31
C GLU A 246 0.36 16.10 -4.41
N LEU A 247 0.72 16.40 -3.16
CA LEU A 247 -0.10 17.16 -2.24
C LEU A 247 0.01 18.63 -2.63
N ILE A 248 -1.06 19.24 -3.13
CA ILE A 248 -1.08 20.64 -3.55
C ILE A 248 -1.31 21.55 -2.34
N GLU A 249 -2.38 21.28 -1.59
CA GLU A 249 -2.79 22.06 -0.42
C GLU A 249 -3.33 21.13 0.68
N THR A 250 -3.23 21.56 1.93
CA THR A 250 -3.83 20.85 3.06
C THR A 250 -4.14 21.80 4.22
N SER A 251 -5.19 21.49 4.98
CA SER A 251 -5.54 22.21 6.21
C SER A 251 -4.76 21.75 7.45
N GLY A 252 -3.89 20.74 7.34
CA GLY A 252 -3.19 20.16 8.49
C GLY A 252 -1.85 19.52 8.11
N ALA A 253 -1.11 19.08 9.12
CA ALA A 253 0.18 18.41 8.90
C ALA A 253 -0.04 17.03 8.25
N VAL A 254 0.73 16.75 7.19
CA VAL A 254 0.68 15.48 6.45
C VAL A 254 2.02 14.77 6.57
N PHE A 255 1.98 13.44 6.59
CA PHE A 255 3.16 12.60 6.46
C PHE A 255 2.96 11.52 5.40
N PHE A 256 4.06 11.08 4.80
CA PHE A 256 4.11 9.90 3.95
C PHE A 256 4.62 8.70 4.72
N HIS A 257 4.05 7.53 4.50
CA HIS A 257 4.48 6.29 5.13
C HIS A 257 4.52 5.13 4.14
N THR A 258 5.64 4.40 4.09
CA THR A 258 5.69 3.12 3.37
C THR A 258 5.21 2.00 4.27
N CYS A 259 4.18 1.27 3.84
CA CYS A 259 3.72 0.11 4.60
C CYS A 259 4.62 -1.10 4.41
N SER A 260 4.81 -1.81 5.51
CA SER A 260 5.61 -3.03 5.58
C SER A 260 5.03 -4.21 4.82
N VAL A 261 3.78 -4.16 4.38
CA VAL A 261 3.11 -5.29 3.72
C VAL A 261 3.24 -5.14 2.21
N TRP A 262 2.72 -4.07 1.63
CA TRP A 262 2.62 -3.93 0.17
C TRP A 262 3.59 -2.92 -0.43
N TYR A 263 4.42 -2.24 0.37
CA TYR A 263 5.20 -1.07 -0.05
C TYR A 263 4.35 0.02 -0.73
N ASP A 264 3.05 0.01 -0.48
CA ASP A 264 2.15 1.09 -0.77
C ASP A 264 2.52 2.31 0.10
N GLN A 265 2.24 3.49 -0.43
CA GLN A 265 2.65 4.77 0.13
C GLN A 265 1.40 5.49 0.64
N HIS A 266 1.27 5.55 1.95
CA HIS A 266 0.15 6.21 2.61
C HIS A 266 0.42 7.71 2.70
N MET A 267 -0.52 8.53 2.23
CA MET A 267 -0.57 9.96 2.53
C MET A 267 -1.59 10.17 3.66
N VAL A 268 -1.07 10.58 4.82
CA VAL A 268 -1.86 10.59 6.05
C VAL A 268 -1.81 11.98 6.66
N MET A 269 -2.99 12.52 6.96
CA MET A 269 -3.10 13.74 7.75
C MET A 269 -3.09 13.41 9.23
N LYS A 270 -2.33 14.20 10.00
CA LYS A 270 -2.35 14.17 11.46
C LYS A 270 -3.70 14.64 11.99
N PRO A 271 -4.06 14.26 13.24
CA PRO A 271 -5.31 14.72 13.83
C PRO A 271 -5.36 16.25 13.88
N PRO A 272 -6.43 16.88 13.38
CA PRO A 272 -6.62 18.32 13.51
C PRO A 272 -6.72 18.69 15.01
N GLN A 273 -6.20 19.85 15.37
CA GLN A 273 -6.09 20.27 16.78
C GLN A 273 -7.28 21.09 17.25
N THR A 274 -7.96 21.78 16.33
CA THR A 274 -9.04 22.71 16.64
C THR A 274 -10.30 22.33 15.89
N LYS A 275 -11.45 22.57 16.54
CA LYS A 275 -12.76 22.50 15.92
C LYS A 275 -13.05 23.79 15.14
N GLU A 276 -13.83 23.69 14.07
CA GLU A 276 -14.39 24.84 13.38
C GLU A 276 -15.66 25.34 14.10
N ALA A 277 -16.30 26.38 13.56
CA ALA A 277 -17.45 27.04 14.19
C ALA A 277 -18.67 26.13 14.38
N ASP A 278 -18.77 25.03 13.63
CA ASP A 278 -19.82 24.01 13.77
C ASP A 278 -19.54 22.98 14.87
N GLY A 279 -18.44 23.13 15.61
CA GLY A 279 -18.05 22.23 16.68
C GLY A 279 -17.45 20.90 16.18
N MET A 280 -17.12 20.79 14.90
CA MET A 280 -16.53 19.61 14.29
C MET A 280 -15.07 19.86 13.89
N TYR A 281 -14.31 18.78 13.73
CA TYR A 281 -12.97 18.83 13.17
C TYR A 281 -13.03 18.65 11.66
N HIS A 282 -12.36 19.55 10.94
CA HIS A 282 -12.36 19.56 9.48
C HIS A 282 -10.97 19.29 8.94
N VAL A 283 -10.91 18.41 7.96
CA VAL A 283 -9.69 18.06 7.23
C VAL A 283 -9.94 18.30 5.75
N ARG A 284 -9.10 19.12 5.12
CA ARG A 284 -9.16 19.43 3.69
C ARG A 284 -7.81 19.16 3.05
N ALA A 285 -7.82 18.56 1.86
CA ALA A 285 -6.62 18.30 1.09
C ALA A 285 -6.92 18.39 -0.41
N ARG A 286 -6.08 19.13 -1.15
CA ARG A 286 -6.07 19.14 -2.61
C ARG A 286 -4.82 18.42 -3.07
N TYR A 287 -4.95 17.45 -3.96
CA TYR A 287 -3.83 16.68 -4.47
C TYR A 287 -4.08 16.28 -5.93
N ARG A 288 -3.03 15.83 -6.61
CA ARG A 288 -3.15 15.29 -7.97
C ARG A 288 -2.37 14.00 -8.14
N LEU A 289 -2.89 13.14 -9.01
CA LEU A 289 -2.25 11.94 -9.51
C LEU A 289 -1.91 12.14 -10.98
N LEU A 290 -0.67 11.81 -11.35
CA LEU A 290 -0.18 11.89 -12.71
C LEU A 290 0.84 10.76 -12.95
N SER A 291 1.20 10.53 -14.21
CA SER A 291 2.37 9.73 -14.56
C SER A 291 3.47 10.64 -15.11
N VAL A 292 4.65 10.59 -14.50
CA VAL A 292 5.81 11.34 -14.95
C VAL A 292 6.52 10.54 -16.07
N PRO A 293 6.84 11.16 -17.22
CA PRO A 293 7.57 10.49 -18.29
C PRO A 293 8.93 9.97 -17.82
N ALA A 294 9.37 8.82 -18.34
CA ALA A 294 10.56 8.11 -17.85
C ALA A 294 11.83 8.97 -17.82
N ALA A 295 12.08 9.78 -18.85
CA ALA A 295 13.23 10.69 -18.89
C ALA A 295 13.21 11.70 -17.73
N VAL A 296 12.04 12.23 -17.39
CA VAL A 296 11.85 13.18 -16.28
C VAL A 296 11.98 12.46 -14.93
N ALA A 297 11.42 11.25 -14.81
CA ALA A 297 11.55 10.43 -13.61
C ALA A 297 13.01 10.06 -13.31
N ARG A 298 13.83 9.83 -14.34
CA ARG A 298 15.29 9.62 -14.22
C ARG A 298 16.02 10.88 -13.75
N GLU A 299 15.65 12.07 -14.25
CA GLU A 299 16.21 13.33 -13.72
C GLU A 299 15.83 13.54 -12.25
N LEU A 300 14.56 13.28 -11.88
CA LEU A 300 14.11 13.32 -10.48
C LEU A 300 14.91 12.37 -9.59
N GLU A 301 15.10 11.13 -10.04
CA GLU A 301 15.90 10.13 -9.33
C GLU A 301 17.36 10.60 -9.17
N ALA A 302 17.96 11.18 -10.22
CA ALA A 302 19.35 11.62 -10.22
C ALA A 302 19.63 12.77 -9.22
N VAL A 303 18.65 13.64 -8.96
CA VAL A 303 18.78 14.72 -7.96
C VAL A 303 18.37 14.28 -6.56
N ALA A 304 17.69 13.14 -6.43
CA ALA A 304 17.20 12.64 -5.17
C ALA A 304 18.35 12.05 -4.31
N VAL A 305 18.34 12.35 -3.02
CA VAL A 305 19.31 11.82 -2.06
C VAL A 305 18.77 10.56 -1.39
N ASP A 306 19.62 9.56 -1.14
CA ASP A 306 19.22 8.37 -0.39
C ASP A 306 18.76 8.77 1.03
N SER A 307 17.50 8.49 1.37
CA SER A 307 16.96 8.85 2.69
C SER A 307 17.72 8.19 3.83
N SER A 308 18.37 7.05 3.58
CA SER A 308 19.12 6.28 4.56
C SER A 308 20.50 6.88 4.88
N THR A 309 20.97 7.87 4.11
CA THR A 309 22.22 8.59 4.38
C THR A 309 22.01 9.90 5.12
N LEU A 310 20.76 10.25 5.44
CA LEU A 310 20.44 11.51 6.09
C LEU A 310 20.78 11.50 7.59
N PRO A 311 21.26 12.62 8.16
CA PRO A 311 21.42 12.77 9.60
C PRO A 311 20.11 12.53 10.35
N GLY A 312 20.16 11.78 11.45
CA GLY A 312 18.96 11.45 12.25
C GLY A 312 18.09 10.35 11.64
N SER A 313 18.44 9.80 10.48
CA SER A 313 17.85 8.54 10.02
C SER A 313 18.00 7.51 11.14
N ARG A 314 16.89 6.86 11.51
CA ARG A 314 16.89 5.86 12.59
C ARG A 314 17.97 4.84 12.26
N ARG A 315 18.83 4.52 13.26
CA ARG A 315 19.80 3.43 13.12
C ARG A 315 19.09 2.24 12.50
N ARG A 316 19.61 1.82 11.35
CA ARG A 316 19.07 0.75 10.52
C ARG A 316 18.84 -0.45 11.44
N ARG A 317 17.57 -0.83 11.65
CA ARG A 317 17.29 -2.10 12.31
C ARG A 317 17.73 -3.16 11.33
N THR A 318 18.85 -3.81 11.62
CA THR A 318 19.25 -5.03 10.94
C THR A 318 18.24 -6.09 11.34
N ARG A 319 17.19 -6.27 10.52
CA ARG A 319 16.27 -7.39 10.68
C ARG A 319 16.72 -8.52 9.76
N SER A 320 16.68 -9.74 10.27
CA SER A 320 16.75 -10.90 9.40
C SER A 320 15.50 -10.92 8.53
N GLY A 321 15.69 -11.37 7.29
CA GLY A 321 14.61 -11.46 6.34
C GLY A 321 13.99 -12.84 6.24
N PHE A 322 12.99 -12.91 5.38
CA PHE A 322 12.63 -14.11 4.65
C PHE A 322 12.88 -13.86 3.16
N ILE A 323 13.75 -14.66 2.55
CA ILE A 323 14.07 -14.64 1.13
C ILE A 323 13.54 -15.95 0.53
N LEU A 324 12.76 -15.82 -0.54
CA LEU A 324 12.20 -16.96 -1.26
C LEU A 324 13.32 -17.79 -1.91
N ASN A 325 13.17 -19.13 -1.93
CA ASN A 325 14.15 -20.08 -2.48
C ASN A 325 15.56 -19.97 -1.85
N LYS A 326 15.63 -19.55 -0.58
CA LYS A 326 16.83 -19.61 0.24
C LYS A 326 16.51 -20.22 1.60
N VAL A 327 17.53 -20.81 2.22
CA VAL A 327 17.50 -21.13 3.65
C VAL A 327 17.60 -19.82 4.41
N ASN A 328 16.66 -19.59 5.32
CA ASN A 328 16.63 -18.42 6.19
C ASN A 328 17.12 -18.85 7.57
N ASP A 329 18.45 -18.77 7.74
CA ASP A 329 19.23 -19.07 8.95
C ASP A 329 19.23 -17.92 9.98
N PHE A 330 18.60 -16.79 9.63
CA PHE A 330 18.54 -15.57 10.43
C PHE A 330 19.88 -14.88 10.72
N GLU A 331 20.98 -15.33 10.11
CA GLU A 331 22.29 -14.70 10.17
C GLU A 331 22.40 -13.54 9.17
N THR A 332 21.70 -13.65 8.04
CA THR A 332 21.74 -12.62 7.00
C THR A 332 20.72 -11.50 7.27
N PHE A 333 21.25 -10.32 7.59
CA PHE A 333 20.45 -9.11 7.75
C PHE A 333 20.13 -8.45 6.41
N LEU A 334 18.91 -7.93 6.30
CA LEU A 334 18.46 -7.28 5.08
C LEU A 334 19.09 -5.89 4.90
N PRO A 335 19.55 -5.54 3.70
CA PRO A 335 20.08 -4.22 3.42
C PRO A 335 18.94 -3.18 3.35
N SER A 336 19.24 -1.95 3.75
CA SER A 336 18.32 -0.80 3.68
C SER A 336 18.72 0.23 2.62
N ASP A 337 19.94 0.14 2.11
CA ASP A 337 20.58 1.00 1.09
C ASP A 337 20.56 0.42 -0.33
N ARG A 338 19.83 -0.68 -0.52
CA ARG A 338 19.58 -1.24 -1.84
C ARG A 338 18.24 -1.94 -1.85
N VAL A 339 17.75 -2.16 -3.06
CA VAL A 339 16.56 -2.97 -3.30
C VAL A 339 16.76 -4.34 -2.66
N CYS A 340 15.76 -4.78 -1.91
CA CYS A 340 15.78 -6.11 -1.31
C CYS A 340 14.41 -6.74 -1.48
N ASN A 341 14.37 -7.83 -2.24
CA ASN A 341 13.15 -8.61 -2.47
C ASN A 341 13.06 -9.70 -1.42
N ALA A 342 12.75 -9.22 -0.22
CA ALA A 342 12.59 -10.02 0.97
C ALA A 342 11.37 -9.53 1.74
N ALA A 343 10.94 -10.37 2.67
CA ALA A 343 10.02 -10.01 3.72
C ALA A 343 10.77 -9.92 5.06
N ILE A 344 10.17 -9.33 6.08
CA ILE A 344 10.63 -9.35 7.47
C ILE A 344 9.64 -10.14 8.32
N TRP A 345 10.10 -10.73 9.42
CA TRP A 345 9.19 -11.44 10.32
C TRP A 345 8.39 -10.44 11.17
N GLN A 346 7.07 -10.54 11.10
CA GLN A 346 6.18 -9.62 11.80
C GLN A 346 6.27 -9.83 13.32
N HIS A 347 6.40 -8.75 14.07
CA HIS A 347 6.33 -8.70 15.53
C HIS A 347 7.40 -9.50 16.31
N ILE A 348 8.38 -10.10 15.63
CA ILE A 348 9.40 -10.93 16.26
C ILE A 348 10.75 -10.61 15.61
N GLU A 349 11.72 -10.26 16.44
CA GLU A 349 13.12 -10.09 16.05
C GLU A 349 13.88 -11.39 16.40
N PRO A 350 14.92 -11.77 15.62
CA PRO A 350 15.74 -12.92 15.95
C PRO A 350 16.34 -12.79 17.35
N SER A 351 16.35 -13.90 18.08
CA SER A 351 16.94 -13.97 19.41
C SER A 351 18.27 -14.68 19.36
N THR A 352 19.23 -14.20 20.16
CA THR A 352 20.48 -14.90 20.45
C THR A 352 20.25 -16.00 21.50
N GLY A 353 21.00 -17.10 21.40
CA GLY A 353 21.20 -18.07 22.49
C GLY A 353 20.69 -19.49 22.22
N GLN A 354 19.62 -19.66 21.44
CA GLN A 354 19.24 -20.96 20.88
C GLN A 354 19.26 -20.79 19.37
N ALA A 355 20.07 -21.57 18.67
CA ALA A 355 20.12 -21.61 17.22
C ALA A 355 20.45 -23.05 16.79
N HIS A 356 19.92 -23.48 15.66
CA HIS A 356 20.29 -24.73 15.02
C HIS A 356 21.59 -24.54 14.25
N SER A 357 21.65 -23.46 13.48
CA SER A 357 22.83 -23.00 12.77
C SER A 357 23.17 -21.58 13.21
N GLY A 358 24.45 -21.19 13.17
CA GLY A 358 24.86 -19.82 13.50
C GLY A 358 24.58 -19.40 14.96
N LYS A 359 24.02 -18.20 15.13
CA LYS A 359 23.83 -17.47 16.40
C LYS A 359 22.38 -17.09 16.67
N TYR A 360 21.56 -17.00 15.63
CA TYR A 360 20.21 -16.45 15.70
C TYR A 360 19.15 -17.50 15.37
N SER A 361 17.99 -17.38 16.01
CA SER A 361 16.78 -18.09 15.60
C SER A 361 15.54 -17.26 15.91
N LEU A 362 14.37 -17.65 15.40
CA LEU A 362 13.10 -17.02 15.75
C LEU A 362 12.44 -17.73 16.94
N ALA A 363 12.44 -17.08 18.10
CA ALA A 363 11.70 -17.54 19.28
C ALA A 363 10.23 -17.09 19.25
N VAL A 364 9.30 -18.04 19.27
CA VAL A 364 7.86 -17.82 19.39
C VAL A 364 7.39 -18.37 20.72
N ARG A 365 6.95 -17.47 21.62
CA ARG A 365 6.37 -17.85 22.91
C ARG A 365 4.88 -18.15 22.77
N GLY A 366 4.49 -19.34 23.19
CA GLY A 366 3.10 -19.76 23.28
C GLY A 366 2.30 -18.81 24.19
N PRO A 367 1.12 -18.35 23.78
CA PRO A 367 0.33 -17.37 24.52
C PRO A 367 -0.56 -17.98 25.62
N GLY A 368 -0.43 -19.28 25.89
CA GLY A 368 -1.21 -20.03 26.88
C GLY A 368 -2.07 -21.14 26.26
N ALA A 369 -2.65 -21.98 27.10
CA ALA A 369 -3.45 -23.14 26.70
C ALA A 369 -4.52 -22.81 25.63
N GLY A 370 -4.56 -23.60 24.56
CA GLY A 370 -5.52 -23.45 23.46
C GLY A 370 -5.37 -22.20 22.59
N LYS A 371 -4.34 -21.36 22.82
CA LYS A 371 -4.07 -20.15 22.05
C LYS A 371 -2.83 -20.35 21.18
N VAL A 372 -2.80 -19.68 20.02
CA VAL A 372 -1.71 -19.75 19.06
C VAL A 372 -1.04 -18.38 18.92
N LYS A 373 0.29 -18.35 18.97
CA LYS A 373 1.09 -17.22 18.48
C LYS A 373 1.82 -17.67 17.22
N ALA A 374 1.83 -16.80 16.22
CA ALA A 374 2.48 -17.06 14.93
C ALA A 374 3.47 -15.96 14.61
N ALA A 375 4.63 -16.35 14.06
CA ALA A 375 5.50 -15.48 13.28
C ALA A 375 5.18 -15.67 11.80
N SER A 376 5.00 -14.58 11.06
CA SER A 376 4.81 -14.61 9.60
C SER A 376 5.67 -13.56 8.92
N PRO A 377 6.20 -13.83 7.73
CA PRO A 377 6.87 -12.81 6.94
C PRO A 377 5.87 -11.77 6.41
N VAL A 378 6.23 -10.50 6.49
CA VAL A 378 5.53 -9.34 5.93
C VAL A 378 6.52 -8.49 5.12
N GLY A 379 6.09 -7.97 3.98
CA GLY A 379 6.96 -7.25 3.05
C GLY A 379 6.93 -7.93 1.70
N GLY A 380 6.49 -7.19 0.69
CA GLY A 380 6.36 -7.73 -0.67
C GLY A 380 4.99 -8.32 -1.00
N GLY A 381 3.92 -7.66 -0.57
CA GLY A 381 2.59 -7.83 -1.13
C GLY A 381 1.83 -9.03 -0.59
N PRO A 382 0.85 -9.58 -1.34
CA PRO A 382 0.09 -10.73 -0.88
C PRO A 382 1.07 -11.87 -0.67
N PRO A 383 0.69 -12.84 0.17
CA PRO A 383 1.67 -13.70 0.75
C PRO A 383 2.27 -14.56 -0.37
N LEU A 384 3.61 -14.67 -0.38
CA LEU A 384 4.52 -15.34 -1.32
C LEU A 384 3.86 -15.82 -2.65
N PRO A 385 4.22 -15.25 -3.82
CA PRO A 385 3.53 -15.57 -5.06
C PRO A 385 3.74 -17.05 -5.46
N GLY A 386 2.64 -17.79 -5.61
CA GLY A 386 2.67 -19.15 -6.17
C GLY A 386 2.83 -19.13 -7.69
N THR A 387 3.66 -20.01 -8.21
CA THR A 387 3.80 -20.31 -9.64
C THR A 387 2.71 -21.28 -10.06
N LYS A 388 1.93 -20.93 -11.09
CA LYS A 388 0.82 -21.75 -11.59
C LYS A 388 1.26 -23.20 -11.84
N GLY A 389 0.58 -24.14 -11.19
CA GLY A 389 0.78 -25.57 -11.40
C GLY A 389 2.05 -26.13 -10.74
N LYS A 390 2.67 -25.38 -9.83
CA LYS A 390 3.82 -25.83 -9.04
C LYS A 390 3.40 -26.21 -7.63
N SER A 391 4.11 -27.18 -7.08
CA SER A 391 4.02 -27.61 -5.69
C SER A 391 5.23 -27.09 -4.93
N TYR A 392 5.12 -27.03 -3.62
CA TYR A 392 6.10 -26.42 -2.73
C TYR A 392 6.31 -27.26 -1.48
N ARG A 393 7.47 -27.10 -0.86
CA ARG A 393 7.78 -27.61 0.48
C ARG A 393 8.20 -26.46 1.36
N LEU A 394 7.51 -26.30 2.49
CA LEU A 394 7.97 -25.47 3.60
C LEU A 394 8.66 -26.37 4.62
N SER A 395 9.88 -26.04 5.03
CA SER A 395 10.59 -26.74 6.09
C SER A 395 11.30 -25.79 7.05
N ALA A 396 11.56 -26.25 8.27
CA ALA A 396 12.35 -25.53 9.28
C ALA A 396 12.89 -26.52 10.32
N TRP A 397 14.00 -26.17 10.96
CA TRP A 397 14.44 -26.81 12.19
C TRP A 397 13.73 -26.19 13.38
N VAL A 398 13.18 -27.02 14.26
CA VAL A 398 12.35 -26.57 15.39
C VAL A 398 12.82 -27.20 16.70
N LYS A 399 13.06 -26.36 17.71
CA LYS A 399 13.33 -26.76 19.10
C LYS A 399 12.18 -26.30 19.99
N THR A 400 11.81 -27.07 21.01
CA THR A 400 10.77 -26.66 21.96
C THR A 400 11.23 -26.83 23.41
N LYS A 401 10.75 -25.93 24.28
CA LYS A 401 10.95 -26.02 25.73
C LYS A 401 9.67 -25.63 26.47
N GLY A 402 9.24 -26.51 27.35
CA GLY A 402 8.05 -26.41 28.18
C GLY A 402 6.78 -26.25 27.37
N LEU A 403 6.72 -26.77 26.14
CA LEU A 403 5.60 -26.53 25.24
C LEU A 403 4.45 -27.52 25.51
N THR A 404 3.48 -27.12 26.33
CA THR A 404 2.32 -27.93 26.75
C THR A 404 1.01 -27.42 26.15
N ASP A 405 -0.04 -28.26 26.18
CA ASP A 405 -1.41 -27.89 25.77
C ASP A 405 -1.51 -27.43 24.30
N GLY A 406 -0.65 -28.02 23.44
CA GLY A 406 -0.48 -27.63 22.05
C GLY A 406 0.81 -28.22 21.46
N GLY A 407 1.54 -27.40 20.71
CA GLY A 407 2.81 -27.76 20.10
C GLY A 407 3.26 -26.75 19.05
N ALA A 408 4.49 -26.92 18.57
CA ALA A 408 5.07 -26.14 17.49
C ALA A 408 4.77 -26.78 16.14
N TYR A 409 4.43 -25.96 15.14
CA TYR A 409 4.16 -26.44 13.79
C TYR A 409 4.39 -25.36 12.75
N LEU A 410 4.57 -25.79 11.50
CA LEU A 410 4.57 -24.90 10.34
C LEU A 410 3.16 -24.88 9.75
N GLU A 411 2.67 -23.71 9.39
CA GLU A 411 1.39 -23.53 8.71
C GLU A 411 1.59 -22.84 7.37
N VAL A 412 0.91 -23.35 6.34
CA VAL A 412 0.74 -22.67 5.07
C VAL A 412 -0.75 -22.49 4.83
N SER A 413 -1.15 -21.25 4.62
CA SER A 413 -2.51 -20.90 4.21
C SER A 413 -2.47 -20.15 2.89
N GLY A 414 -3.43 -20.34 2.01
CA GLY A 414 -3.43 -19.66 0.72
C GLY A 414 -4.75 -19.77 0.00
N TRP A 415 -4.78 -19.19 -1.19
CA TRP A 415 -5.93 -19.28 -2.10
C TRP A 415 -5.47 -19.61 -3.51
N ARG A 416 -6.39 -20.16 -4.30
CA ARG A 416 -6.19 -20.39 -5.73
C ARG A 416 -6.88 -19.29 -6.52
N LYS A 417 -6.31 -18.80 -7.62
CA LYS A 417 -6.97 -17.79 -8.47
C LYS A 417 -8.31 -18.32 -8.99
N ALA A 418 -8.32 -19.56 -9.48
CA ALA A 418 -9.54 -20.20 -9.96
C ALA A 418 -10.59 -20.45 -8.86
N SER A 419 -10.20 -20.56 -7.57
CA SER A 419 -11.10 -20.95 -6.48
C SER A 419 -10.94 -20.08 -5.23
N PRO A 420 -12.00 -19.39 -4.76
CA PRO A 420 -11.95 -18.59 -3.54
C PRO A 420 -11.78 -19.43 -2.27
N ARG A 421 -11.86 -20.77 -2.37
CA ARG A 421 -11.62 -21.65 -1.22
C ARG A 421 -10.17 -21.48 -0.74
N ARG A 422 -10.05 -20.99 0.49
CA ARG A 422 -8.79 -20.99 1.22
C ARG A 422 -8.41 -22.43 1.55
N PHE A 423 -7.14 -22.76 1.46
CA PHE A 423 -6.61 -23.99 2.04
C PHE A 423 -5.71 -23.64 3.21
N THR A 424 -5.60 -24.59 4.13
CA THR A 424 -4.59 -24.58 5.19
C THR A 424 -3.92 -25.95 5.24
N ARG A 425 -2.61 -25.95 5.39
CA ARG A 425 -1.78 -27.14 5.62
C ARG A 425 -0.92 -26.87 6.84
N VAL A 426 -0.81 -27.86 7.71
CA VAL A 426 0.02 -27.79 8.92
C VAL A 426 0.85 -29.05 9.02
N THR A 427 2.04 -28.95 9.60
CA THR A 427 2.87 -30.12 9.93
C THR A 427 2.18 -30.98 10.99
N LYS A 428 2.23 -32.31 10.83
CA LYS A 428 1.68 -33.28 11.78
C LYS A 428 2.70 -34.41 12.03
N PRO A 429 2.88 -34.89 13.28
CA PRO A 429 2.32 -34.32 14.51
C PRO A 429 2.92 -32.94 14.84
N LYS A 430 2.26 -32.18 15.72
CA LYS A 430 2.84 -30.94 16.29
C LYS A 430 3.97 -31.34 17.26
N LEU A 431 5.04 -30.56 17.30
CA LEU A 431 6.18 -30.83 18.18
C LEU A 431 5.88 -30.29 19.59
N ALA A 432 5.66 -31.16 20.57
CA ALA A 432 5.27 -30.80 21.93
C ALA A 432 6.30 -31.26 22.97
N GLY A 433 6.22 -30.66 24.17
CA GLY A 433 7.13 -30.89 25.29
C GLY A 433 8.50 -30.26 25.10
N ASP A 434 9.51 -30.85 25.73
CA ASP A 434 10.92 -30.50 25.54
C ASP A 434 11.47 -31.36 24.42
N ARG A 435 11.87 -30.73 23.31
CA ARG A 435 12.42 -31.41 22.13
C ARG A 435 13.63 -30.65 21.65
N ASP A 436 14.69 -31.39 21.34
CA ASP A 436 15.82 -30.83 20.63
C ASP A 436 15.46 -30.54 19.16
N TRP A 437 16.38 -29.88 18.45
CA TRP A 437 16.21 -29.51 17.05
C TRP A 437 15.70 -30.68 16.20
N THR A 438 14.46 -30.54 15.75
CA THR A 438 13.75 -31.53 14.94
C THR A 438 13.28 -30.83 13.67
N ARG A 439 13.61 -31.40 12.51
CA ARG A 439 13.16 -30.84 11.24
C ARG A 439 11.67 -31.12 11.04
N LEU A 440 10.88 -30.06 10.84
CA LEU A 440 9.49 -30.15 10.42
C LEU A 440 9.37 -29.76 8.95
N GLN A 441 8.47 -30.40 8.21
CA GLN A 441 8.19 -30.05 6.82
C GLN A 441 6.75 -30.34 6.41
N VAL A 442 6.22 -29.52 5.50
CA VAL A 442 4.91 -29.71 4.90
C VAL A 442 4.98 -29.42 3.40
N GLU A 443 4.48 -30.36 2.60
CA GLU A 443 4.33 -30.19 1.16
C GLU A 443 2.91 -29.78 0.82
N PHE A 444 2.76 -28.92 -0.19
CA PHE A 444 1.47 -28.40 -0.61
C PHE A 444 1.49 -27.97 -2.08
N GLY A 445 0.31 -27.94 -2.70
CA GLY A 445 0.17 -27.57 -4.11
C GLY A 445 -0.84 -28.47 -4.84
N PRO A 446 -1.02 -28.26 -6.16
CA PRO A 446 -0.46 -27.15 -6.93
C PRO A 446 -1.06 -25.79 -6.51
N MET A 447 -0.29 -24.72 -6.70
CA MET A 447 -0.67 -23.33 -6.39
C MET A 447 -0.79 -22.49 -7.66
N ASP A 448 -1.63 -21.46 -7.63
CA ASP A 448 -1.72 -20.43 -8.66
C ASP A 448 -2.08 -19.02 -8.10
N GLY A 449 -2.22 -18.90 -6.77
CA GLY A 449 -2.47 -17.65 -6.04
C GLY A 449 -1.42 -17.38 -4.96
N GLY A 450 -1.76 -16.51 -3.99
CA GLY A 450 -0.87 -16.18 -2.86
C GLY A 450 -0.91 -17.23 -1.74
N MET A 451 0.20 -17.38 -1.02
CA MET A 451 0.35 -18.22 0.16
C MET A 451 1.06 -17.52 1.33
N SER A 452 0.50 -17.63 2.54
CA SER A 452 1.08 -17.17 3.81
C SER A 452 1.66 -18.35 4.57
N ILE A 453 2.94 -18.23 4.91
CA ILE A 453 3.63 -19.15 5.80
C ILE A 453 3.62 -18.59 7.23
N LYS A 454 3.50 -19.49 8.21
CA LYS A 454 3.57 -19.14 9.62
C LYS A 454 4.38 -20.16 10.39
N LEU A 455 5.13 -19.67 11.36
CA LEU A 455 5.83 -20.43 12.38
C LEU A 455 5.00 -20.32 13.66
N CYS A 456 4.33 -21.40 14.05
CA CYS A 456 3.29 -21.37 15.07
C CYS A 456 3.75 -22.05 16.36
N ALA A 457 3.53 -21.38 17.49
CA ALA A 457 3.58 -21.97 18.82
C ALA A 457 2.18 -21.92 19.45
N GLU A 458 1.60 -23.08 19.68
CA GLU A 458 0.32 -23.24 20.37
C GLU A 458 0.54 -23.74 21.79
N GLY A 459 -0.24 -23.19 22.73
CA GLY A 459 -0.17 -23.58 24.13
C GLY A 459 0.77 -22.70 24.96
N THR A 460 1.30 -23.25 26.05
CA THR A 460 2.24 -22.57 26.95
C THR A 460 3.64 -23.09 26.68
N GLY A 461 4.66 -22.22 26.59
CA GLY A 461 6.05 -22.62 26.36
C GLY A 461 6.74 -21.77 25.29
N THR A 462 7.90 -22.22 24.80
CA THR A 462 8.63 -21.54 23.71
C THR A 462 9.01 -22.54 22.62
N ALA A 463 8.84 -22.13 21.37
CA ALA A 463 9.40 -22.78 20.21
C ALA A 463 10.44 -21.88 19.55
N TRP A 464 11.57 -22.44 19.16
CA TRP A 464 12.57 -21.77 18.33
C TRP A 464 12.53 -22.38 16.94
N PHE A 465 12.55 -21.52 15.92
CA PHE A 465 12.55 -21.91 14.52
C PHE A 465 13.83 -21.38 13.88
N ASP A 466 14.47 -22.22 13.10
CA ASP A 466 15.71 -21.91 12.40
C ASP A 466 15.76 -22.56 11.02
N ASP A 467 16.66 -22.07 10.15
CA ASP A 467 16.88 -22.56 8.78
C ASP A 467 15.58 -22.75 8.00
N VAL A 468 14.72 -21.72 8.01
CA VAL A 468 13.39 -21.78 7.39
C VAL A 468 13.54 -21.71 5.88
N GLU A 469 12.93 -22.66 5.18
CA GLU A 469 13.09 -22.81 3.74
C GLU A 469 11.73 -23.03 3.07
N LEU A 470 11.45 -22.25 2.02
CA LEU A 470 10.35 -22.53 1.09
C LEU A 470 10.94 -22.76 -0.30
N VAL A 471 10.79 -23.99 -0.80
CA VAL A 471 11.27 -24.39 -2.12
C VAL A 471 10.14 -24.82 -3.03
N GLU A 472 10.28 -24.49 -4.31
CA GLU A 472 9.49 -25.08 -5.37
C GLU A 472 9.94 -26.53 -5.61
N LEU A 473 9.00 -27.46 -5.73
CA LEU A 473 9.27 -28.87 -6.01
C LEU A 473 9.35 -29.10 -7.52
N ALA A 474 10.34 -29.89 -7.94
CA ALA A 474 10.39 -30.42 -9.31
C ALA A 474 9.13 -31.23 -9.60
N ARG A 475 8.66 -31.18 -10.85
CA ARG A 475 7.51 -31.98 -11.29
C ARG A 475 7.91 -33.43 -11.52
#